data_AF-A0A9D2I1K3-F1
#
_entry.id   AF-A0A9D2I1K3-F1
#
_cell.length_a   1.000
_cell.length_b   1.000
_cell.length_c   1.000
_cell.angle_alpha   90.00
_cell.angle_beta   90.00
_cell.angle_gamma   90.00
#
_symmetry.space_group_name_H-M   'P 1'
#
loop_
_entity.id
_entity.type
_entity.pdbx_description
1 polymer ?
#
loop_
_entity_poly.entity_id
_entity_poly.type
_entity_poly.pdbx_seq_one_letter_code
_entity_poly.pdbx_strand_id
1 'polypeptide(L)'
;MEFIEIETVDFIRLWMHPKECEKNILYGAQFSESYEVIDYTYEFAAYKFKNLEEMKWKIEEKYNVTDFSTRAEKLEGAGQTSIFDYV
;
A
#
# COMPACT_ATOMS: atom_id res chain seq x y z
N MET A 1 -1.89 4.67 14.01
CA MET A 1 -1.37 4.34 12.66
C MET A 1 -2.58 4.21 11.78
N GLU A 2 -2.61 4.91 10.66
CA GLU A 2 -3.72 4.84 9.71
C GLU A 2 -3.30 3.99 8.50
N PHE A 3 -4.24 3.25 7.93
CA PHE A 3 -4.05 2.58 6.64
C PHE A 3 -4.99 3.20 5.61
N ILE A 4 -4.42 3.54 4.45
CA ILE A 4 -5.13 4.14 3.34
C ILE A 4 -4.89 3.31 2.07
N GLU A 5 -5.96 2.73 1.54
CA GLU A 5 -5.96 2.17 0.20
C GLU A 5 -6.10 3.28 -0.85
N ILE A 6 -5.16 3.31 -1.80
CA ILE A 6 -5.04 4.28 -2.89
C ILE A 6 -4.92 3.57 -4.25
N GLU A 7 -5.03 4.33 -5.33
CA GLU A 7 -4.85 3.79 -6.68
C GLU A 7 -3.39 3.38 -6.95
N THR A 8 -3.18 2.40 -7.83
CA THR A 8 -1.84 1.91 -8.19
C THR A 8 -0.93 3.00 -8.75
N VAL A 9 -1.50 3.98 -9.47
CA VAL A 9 -0.76 5.13 -10.00
C VAL A 9 -0.20 6.02 -8.89
N ASP A 10 -1.01 6.34 -7.89
CA ASP A 10 -0.59 7.16 -6.74
C ASP A 10 0.38 6.38 -5.87
N PHE A 11 0.18 5.07 -5.73
CA PHE A 11 1.09 4.19 -5.01
C PHE A 11 2.49 4.17 -5.64
N ILE A 12 2.59 4.00 -6.95
CA ILE A 12 3.86 4.04 -7.69
C ILE A 12 4.51 5.43 -7.57
N ARG A 13 3.72 6.51 -7.64
CA ARG A 13 4.21 7.87 -7.44
C ARG A 13 4.80 8.06 -6.04
N LEU A 14 4.09 7.65 -4.99
CA LEU A 14 4.57 7.73 -3.61
C LEU A 14 5.85 6.90 -3.39
N TRP A 15 5.95 5.73 -4.04
CA TRP A 15 7.18 4.94 -4.03
C TRP A 15 8.37 5.67 -4.69
N MET A 16 8.15 6.36 -5.81
CA MET A 16 9.20 7.16 -6.46
C MET A 16 9.52 8.45 -5.70
N HIS A 17 8.58 8.95 -4.91
CA HIS A 17 8.68 10.21 -4.16
C HIS A 17 8.41 10.00 -2.66
N PRO A 18 9.26 9.26 -1.93
CA PRO A 18 9.03 8.93 -0.52
C PRO A 18 8.75 10.14 0.38
N LYS A 19 9.30 11.32 0.03
CA LYS A 19 9.10 12.56 0.80
C LYS A 19 7.66 13.08 0.78
N GLU A 20 6.83 12.61 -0.15
CA GLU A 20 5.40 12.93 -0.24
C GLU A 20 4.55 12.03 0.68
N CYS A 21 5.10 10.92 1.18
CA CYS A 21 4.40 10.05 2.12
C CYS A 21 4.24 10.74 3.48
N GLU A 22 3.01 10.72 3.99
CA GLU A 22 2.70 11.18 5.35
C GLU A 22 3.23 10.19 6.40
N LYS A 23 3.76 10.73 7.51
CA LYS A 23 4.25 9.91 8.63
C LYS A 23 3.08 9.25 9.37
N ASN A 24 3.27 8.00 9.81
CA ASN A 24 2.28 7.17 10.53
C ASN A 24 1.07 6.74 9.67
N ILE A 25 1.20 6.85 8.35
CA ILE A 25 0.23 6.36 7.38
C ILE A 25 0.87 5.24 6.57
N LEU A 26 0.16 4.13 6.46
CA LEU A 26 0.47 3.03 5.56
C LEU A 26 -0.37 3.20 4.30
N TYR A 27 0.29 3.27 3.15
CA TYR A 27 -0.40 3.33 1.86
C TYR A 27 -0.47 1.94 1.27
N GLY A 28 -1.64 1.51 0.83
CA GLY A 28 -1.83 0.22 0.18
C GLY A 28 -2.44 0.36 -1.20
N ALA A 29 -2.12 -0.57 -2.10
CA ALA A 29 -2.78 -0.64 -3.41
C ALA A 29 -2.96 -2.10 -3.85
N GLN A 30 -4.10 -2.36 -4.50
CA GLN A 30 -4.40 -3.63 -5.14
C GLN A 30 -3.86 -3.64 -6.56
N PHE A 31 -2.88 -4.51 -6.81
CA PHE A 31 -2.37 -4.84 -8.14
C PHE A 31 -3.07 -6.10 -8.67
N SER A 32 -2.87 -6.42 -9.96
CA SER A 32 -3.58 -7.54 -10.62
C SER A 32 -3.37 -8.90 -9.94
N GLU A 33 -2.21 -9.14 -9.34
CA GLU A 33 -1.83 -10.43 -8.75
C GLU A 33 -1.40 -10.34 -7.27
N SER A 34 -1.43 -9.14 -6.69
CA SER A 34 -0.93 -8.91 -5.34
C SER A 34 -1.53 -7.67 -4.72
N TYR A 35 -1.44 -7.61 -3.39
CA TYR A 35 -1.67 -6.40 -2.63
C TYR A 35 -0.33 -5.87 -2.14
N GLU A 36 -0.05 -4.59 -2.33
CA GLU A 36 1.22 -3.99 -1.91
C GLU A 36 0.99 -2.87 -0.91
N VAL A 37 1.92 -2.71 0.03
CA VAL A 37 1.86 -1.70 1.09
C VAL A 37 3.20 -1.00 1.24
N ILE A 38 3.19 0.33 1.25
CA ILE A 38 4.34 1.18 1.57
C ILE A 38 4.27 1.51 3.07
N ASP A 39 5.35 1.18 3.78
CA ASP A 39 5.63 1.67 5.11
C ASP A 39 6.58 2.87 5.02
N TYR A 40 6.10 4.03 5.45
CA TYR A 40 6.92 5.24 5.62
C TYR A 40 7.03 5.69 7.07
N THR A 41 6.69 4.81 8.02
CA THR A 41 6.66 5.13 9.45
C THR A 41 8.01 4.90 10.10
N TYR A 42 8.69 3.80 9.78
CA TYR A 42 9.95 3.40 10.42
C TYR A 42 11.10 3.25 9.43
N GLU A 43 10.90 2.42 8.42
CA GLU A 43 11.87 2.15 7.36
C GLU A 43 11.10 2.28 6.06
N PHE A 44 11.60 3.08 5.11
CA PHE A 44 10.95 3.19 3.80
C PHE A 44 11.04 1.84 3.10
N ALA A 45 9.97 1.07 3.20
CA ALA A 45 9.90 -0.31 2.77
C ALA A 45 8.56 -0.56 2.08
N ALA A 46 8.56 -1.52 1.17
CA ALA A 46 7.35 -2.05 0.58
C ALA A 46 7.17 -3.51 0.95
N TYR A 47 5.92 -3.90 1.17
CA TYR A 47 5.52 -5.28 1.44
C TYR A 47 4.58 -5.74 0.34
N LYS A 48 4.79 -6.97 -0.13
CA LYS A 48 3.92 -7.65 -1.09
C LYS A 48 3.17 -8.77 -0.40
N PHE A 49 1.86 -8.80 -0.61
CA PHE A 49 0.94 -9.79 -0.08
C PHE A 49 0.16 -10.43 -1.21
N LYS A 50 -0.33 -11.65 -1.00
CA LYS A 50 -1.09 -12.36 -2.03
C LYS A 50 -2.46 -11.74 -2.29
N ASN A 51 -3.11 -11.23 -1.25
CA ASN A 51 -4.45 -10.67 -1.32
C ASN A 51 -4.71 -9.71 -0.14
N LEU A 52 -5.85 -9.02 -0.20
CA LEU A 52 -6.31 -8.06 0.80
C LEU A 52 -6.42 -8.67 2.22
N GLU A 53 -6.88 -9.92 2.35
CA GLU A 53 -7.05 -10.57 3.66
C GLU A 53 -5.72 -10.86 4.34
N GLU A 54 -4.75 -11.40 3.58
CA GLU A 54 -3.39 -11.65 4.07
C GLU A 54 -2.71 -10.34 4.49
N MET A 55 -2.87 -9.29 3.69
CA MET A 55 -2.37 -7.96 4.02
C MET A 55 -2.99 -7.43 5.32
N LYS A 56 -4.34 -7.44 5.44
CA LYS A 56 -5.04 -6.93 6.62
C LYS A 56 -4.57 -7.63 7.89
N TRP A 57 -4.49 -8.96 7.87
CA TRP A 57 -4.02 -9.73 9.02
C TRP A 57 -2.58 -9.38 9.41
N LYS A 58 -1.67 -9.28 8.42
CA LYS A 58 -0.26 -8.96 8.67
C LYS A 58 -0.03 -7.54 9.14
N ILE A 59 -0.77 -6.58 8.58
CA ILE A 59 -0.67 -5.17 8.95
C ILE A 59 -1.30 -4.91 10.32
N GLU A 60 -2.43 -5.55 10.64
CA GLU A 60 -3.04 -5.50 11.97
C GLU A 60 -2.09 -6.06 13.04
N GLU A 61 -1.49 -7.23 12.81
CA GLU A 61 -0.54 -7.85 13.74
C GLU A 61 0.73 -7.00 13.95
N LYS A 62 1.29 -6.42 12.88
CA LYS A 62 2.56 -5.70 12.94
C LYS A 62 2.42 -4.26 13.44
N TYR A 63 1.37 -3.56 13.05
CA TYR A 63 1.22 -2.13 13.26
C TYR A 63 0.02 -1.75 14.14
N ASN A 64 -0.76 -2.73 14.61
CA ASN A 64 -1.96 -2.54 15.44
C ASN A 64 -2.96 -1.57 14.78
N VAL A 65 -3.06 -1.65 13.45
CA VAL A 65 -4.00 -0.87 12.64
C VAL A 65 -5.35 -1.55 12.69
N THR A 66 -6.37 -0.83 13.15
CA THR A 66 -7.76 -1.29 13.20
C THR A 66 -8.68 -0.53 12.24
N ASP A 67 -8.18 0.57 11.67
CA ASP A 67 -8.91 1.40 10.70
C ASP A 67 -8.30 1.23 9.31
N PHE A 68 -9.07 0.61 8.41
CA PHE A 68 -8.71 0.41 7.01
C PHE A 68 -9.61 1.29 6.16
N SER A 69 -9.13 2.50 5.87
CA SER A 69 -9.85 3.48 5.06
C SER A 69 -9.48 3.33 3.58
N THR A 70 -10.45 3.44 2.68
CA THR A 70 -10.23 3.45 1.22
C THR A 70 -10.46 4.85 0.68
N ARG A 71 -9.44 5.43 0.01
CA ARG A 71 -9.55 6.71 -0.70
C ARG A 71 -9.53 6.56 -2.23
N ALA A 72 -9.40 5.34 -2.75
CA ALA A 72 -9.52 5.08 -4.17
C ALA A 72 -10.96 5.33 -4.67
N GLU A 73 -11.19 6.40 -5.44
CA GLU A 73 -12.52 6.72 -6.00
C GLU A 73 -12.93 5.75 -7.12
N LYS A 74 -11.96 5.11 -7.76
CA LYS A 74 -12.14 4.03 -8.74
C LYS A 74 -11.00 3.03 -8.63
N LEU A 75 -11.30 1.76 -8.35
CA LEU A 75 -10.34 0.67 -8.55
C LEU A 75 -10.20 0.31 -10.05
N GLU A 76 -10.31 1.28 -10.96
CA GLU A 76 -10.12 1.07 -12.40
C GLU A 76 -8.63 1.14 -12.72
N GLY A 77 -7.91 0.08 -12.36
CA GLY A 77 -6.45 0.06 -12.54
C GLY A 77 -5.76 -1.26 -12.24
N ALA A 78 -6.46 -2.39 -12.35
CA ALA A 78 -5.85 -3.71 -12.45
C ALA A 78 -5.12 -3.83 -13.82
N GLY A 79 -4.00 -3.12 -13.97
CA GLY A 79 -3.27 -3.05 -15.23
C GLY A 79 -1.90 -2.38 -15.16
N GLN A 80 -1.47 -1.91 -13.99
CA GLN A 80 -0.13 -1.35 -13.82
C GLN A 80 0.80 -2.40 -13.21
N THR A 81 2.03 -2.40 -13.68
CA THR A 81 3.11 -3.29 -13.25
C THR A 81 3.40 -3.09 -11.76
N SER A 82 3.45 -4.19 -11.00
CA SER A 82 3.86 -4.25 -9.59
C SER A 82 5.16 -3.48 -9.36
N ILE A 83 5.31 -2.76 -8.23
CA ILE A 83 6.59 -2.06 -7.98
C ILE A 83 7.75 -3.07 -7.88
N PHE A 84 7.45 -4.30 -7.47
CA PHE A 84 8.43 -5.40 -7.34
C PHE A 84 8.86 -5.99 -8.68
N ASP A 85 8.22 -5.64 -9.79
CA ASP A 85 8.73 -5.98 -11.13
C ASP A 85 9.91 -5.07 -11.54
N TYR A 86 10.06 -3.92 -10.86
CA TYR A 86 11.12 -2.94 -11.12
C TYR A 86 12.32 -3.05 -10.17
N VAL A 87 12.27 -3.92 -9.14
CA VAL A 87 13.29 -4.07 -8.09
C VAL A 87 14.10 -5.35 -8.28
#